data_AF-A0ABD8B5P3-F1
#
_entry.id   AF-A0ABD8B5P3-F1
#
_cell.length_a   1.000
_cell.length_b   1.000
_cell.length_c   1.000
_cell.angle_alpha   90.00
_cell.angle_beta   90.00
_cell.angle_gamma   90.00
#
_symmetry.space_group_name_H-M   'P 1'
#
loop_
_entity.id
_entity.type
_entity.pdbx_description
1 polymer ?
#
loop_
_entity_poly.entity_id
_entity_poly.type
_entity_poly.pdbx_seq_one_letter_code
_entity_poly.pdbx_strand_id
1 'polypeptide(L)'
;MFTTQDEWDRGYTEGRRYRPLTDTERSQLATHLPPAAGARALEVGCGTGELAAHLSSSGYTVDAIDWSETALAEAGTRHADAARWLRLDVEGDDGASLHADGYDLITLRFVAPFLSSRDRTLDALGRRLRPGGALVIITPLAADTPAERRGIALDEDELASLQSRWAAAERHDADGLVFLVLRGPRQDEAAAHVATQRTPSSARSGESASRREHHFHLLGHYYRQVESGSKTIEVRVATPEKAAVEVGDAIVFHDRDSDRELDIIVKRITPYASFDDLLGAEDPARIDPAGRREELLVNLRSIYPPAKEALGPIAFEFDHRPARPGRPMPMTPSQYAQTVPHHTVYGCLYVRDGHDRPVQLRSVYGSRLWQFPGGNLDAQGEDPLQTARREAVEETGLELGLETPRLLLTHFLHAGPRMPLNKVGLIFDGGRLSGDQLRRIRLDPAEHDMWAVHDLACWQELMAPRAFTRLDAVERARRGEGPAYLITHT
;
A
#
# COMPACT_ATOMS: atom_id res chain seq x y z
N MET A 1 5.80 -7.07 -0.69
CA MET A 1 7.00 -7.67 -1.34
C MET A 1 6.52 -8.95 -1.99
N PHE A 2 6.37 -8.99 -3.32
CA PHE A 2 5.98 -10.22 -4.00
C PHE A 2 7.23 -11.09 -4.14
N THR A 3 7.20 -12.30 -3.59
CA THR A 3 8.31 -13.26 -3.61
C THR A 3 7.97 -14.37 -4.60
N THR A 4 8.96 -14.82 -5.37
CA THR A 4 8.81 -15.93 -6.33
C THR A 4 9.25 -17.26 -5.72
N GLN A 5 8.83 -18.37 -6.34
CA GLN A 5 9.29 -19.71 -5.94
C GLN A 5 10.81 -19.83 -5.95
N ASP A 6 11.46 -19.37 -7.02
CA ASP A 6 12.93 -19.39 -7.17
C ASP A 6 13.64 -18.61 -6.05
N GLU A 7 13.05 -17.53 -5.56
CA GLU A 7 13.60 -16.76 -4.44
C GLU A 7 13.50 -17.50 -3.10
N TRP A 8 12.44 -18.28 -2.89
CA TRP A 8 12.35 -19.16 -1.73
C TRP A 8 13.34 -20.32 -1.82
N ASP A 9 13.40 -21.01 -2.96
CA ASP A 9 14.32 -22.14 -3.18
C ASP A 9 15.78 -21.71 -3.03
N ARG A 10 16.16 -20.58 -3.64
CA ARG A 10 17.50 -19.98 -3.46
C ARG A 10 17.75 -19.64 -2.00
N GLY A 11 16.78 -19.05 -1.31
CA GLY A 11 16.90 -18.74 0.11
C GLY A 11 17.22 -19.96 0.97
N TYR A 12 16.47 -21.04 0.83
CA TYR A 12 16.73 -22.27 1.59
C TYR A 12 18.07 -22.91 1.25
N THR A 13 18.43 -22.92 -0.04
CA THR A 13 19.72 -23.40 -0.55
C THR A 13 20.90 -22.62 0.05
N GLU A 14 20.77 -21.30 0.15
CA GLU A 14 21.78 -20.40 0.72
C GLU A 14 21.80 -20.41 2.26
N GLY A 15 20.99 -21.26 2.90
CA GLY A 15 21.00 -21.42 4.35
C GLY A 15 20.06 -20.49 5.10
N ARG A 16 19.09 -19.82 4.43
CA ARG A 16 18.03 -19.05 5.11
C ARG A 16 17.28 -19.97 6.07
N ARG A 17 17.18 -19.56 7.34
CA ARG A 17 16.43 -20.27 8.38
C ARG A 17 15.53 -19.29 9.13
N TYR A 18 14.41 -19.80 9.61
CA TYR A 18 13.43 -19.05 10.38
C TYR A 18 13.56 -19.39 11.86
N ARG A 19 12.83 -18.64 12.70
CA ARG A 19 12.81 -18.84 14.13
C ARG A 19 12.44 -20.31 14.47
N PRO A 20 13.28 -21.03 15.24
CA PRO A 20 12.95 -22.38 15.71
C PRO A 20 11.65 -22.40 16.53
N LEU A 21 10.94 -23.53 16.53
CA LEU A 21 9.71 -23.71 17.31
C LEU A 21 10.04 -23.82 18.81
N THR A 22 9.56 -22.84 19.60
CA THR A 22 9.84 -22.79 21.05
C THR A 22 8.88 -23.65 21.87
N ASP A 23 9.28 -23.98 23.10
CA ASP A 23 8.42 -24.70 24.05
C ASP A 23 7.14 -23.92 24.39
N THR A 24 7.22 -22.59 24.40
CA THR A 24 6.06 -21.72 24.58
C THR A 24 5.06 -21.91 23.43
N GLU A 25 5.52 -21.89 22.17
CA GLU A 25 4.66 -22.11 21.01
C GLU A 25 4.01 -23.50 21.05
N ARG A 26 4.79 -24.54 21.42
CA ARG A 26 4.28 -25.91 21.62
C ARG A 26 3.20 -25.97 22.70
N SER A 27 3.43 -25.28 23.82
CA SER A 27 2.47 -25.22 24.93
C SER A 27 1.18 -24.50 24.55
N GLN A 28 1.25 -23.42 23.79
CA GLN A 28 0.07 -22.69 23.29
C GLN A 28 -0.79 -23.60 22.40
N LEU A 29 -0.16 -24.29 21.44
CA LEU A 29 -0.85 -25.24 20.56
C LEU A 29 -1.49 -26.38 21.37
N ALA A 30 -0.76 -27.01 22.28
CA ALA A 30 -1.29 -28.11 23.09
C ALA A 30 -2.46 -27.69 24.01
N THR A 31 -2.41 -26.46 24.55
CA THR A 31 -3.43 -25.96 25.47
C THR A 31 -4.73 -25.61 24.76
N HIS A 32 -4.64 -24.92 23.62
CA HIS A 32 -5.80 -24.36 22.93
C HIS A 32 -6.36 -25.29 21.84
N LEU A 33 -5.55 -26.25 21.37
CA LEU A 33 -5.84 -27.10 20.22
C LEU A 33 -5.41 -28.56 20.48
N PRO A 34 -5.90 -29.21 21.55
CA PRO A 34 -5.62 -30.62 21.75
C PRO A 34 -6.29 -31.46 20.64
N PRO A 35 -5.57 -32.40 19.99
CA PRO A 35 -6.17 -33.23 18.96
C PRO A 35 -7.21 -34.20 19.52
N ALA A 36 -8.35 -34.28 18.84
CA ALA A 36 -9.24 -35.42 18.99
C ALA A 36 -8.62 -36.69 18.36
N ALA A 37 -9.11 -37.87 18.75
CA ALA A 37 -8.66 -39.12 18.14
C ALA A 37 -8.89 -39.10 16.62
N GLY A 38 -7.81 -39.28 15.85
CA GLY A 38 -7.86 -39.24 14.37
C GLY A 38 -7.96 -37.84 13.76
N ALA A 39 -7.68 -36.79 14.54
CA ALA A 39 -7.69 -35.42 14.04
C ALA A 39 -6.65 -35.19 12.92
N ARG A 40 -7.00 -34.35 11.96
CA ARG A 40 -6.16 -33.98 10.82
C ARG A 40 -5.71 -32.55 10.90
N ALA A 41 -4.45 -32.29 10.57
CA ALA A 41 -3.90 -30.95 10.49
C ALA A 41 -3.35 -30.65 9.08
N LEU A 42 -3.48 -29.40 8.65
CA LEU A 42 -2.80 -28.83 7.49
C LEU A 42 -1.82 -27.76 7.96
N GLU A 43 -0.53 -27.92 7.68
CA GLU A 43 0.44 -26.84 7.83
C GLU A 43 0.69 -26.17 6.48
N VAL A 44 0.40 -24.86 6.40
CA VAL A 44 0.66 -24.03 5.22
C VAL A 44 1.99 -23.31 5.40
N GLY A 45 2.86 -23.39 4.38
CA GLY A 45 4.20 -22.83 4.41
C GLY A 45 5.09 -23.53 5.44
N CYS A 46 5.12 -24.87 5.39
CA CYS A 46 5.75 -25.68 6.44
C CYS A 46 7.28 -25.53 6.51
N GLY A 47 7.91 -24.93 5.48
CA GLY A 47 9.35 -24.81 5.38
C GLY A 47 10.05 -26.16 5.57
N THR A 48 10.99 -26.21 6.53
CA THR A 48 11.74 -27.43 6.85
C THR A 48 11.01 -28.38 7.81
N GLY A 49 9.72 -28.17 8.09
CA GLY A 49 8.82 -29.17 8.68
C GLY A 49 8.80 -29.30 10.21
N GLU A 50 9.37 -28.35 10.96
CA GLU A 50 9.48 -28.47 12.43
C GLU A 50 8.12 -28.48 13.14
N LEU A 51 7.18 -27.63 12.72
CA LEU A 51 5.85 -27.55 13.31
C LEU A 51 4.97 -28.73 12.84
N ALA A 52 5.03 -29.13 11.56
CA ALA A 52 4.39 -30.36 11.08
C ALA A 52 4.82 -31.57 11.91
N ALA A 53 6.11 -31.71 12.18
CA ALA A 53 6.63 -32.79 13.01
C ALA A 53 6.09 -32.73 14.45
N HIS A 54 5.97 -31.53 15.01
CA HIS A 54 5.36 -31.35 16.32
C HIS A 54 3.87 -31.73 16.33
N LEU A 55 3.07 -31.24 15.38
CA LEU A 55 1.65 -31.56 15.27
C LEU A 55 1.42 -33.07 15.14
N SER A 56 2.26 -33.74 14.34
CA SER A 56 2.27 -35.19 14.21
C SER A 56 2.55 -35.90 15.54
N SER A 57 3.60 -35.48 16.26
CA SER A 57 3.94 -36.03 17.58
C SER A 57 2.85 -35.80 18.63
N SER A 58 2.04 -34.75 18.46
CA SER A 58 0.92 -34.42 19.34
C SER A 58 -0.34 -35.25 19.04
N GLY A 59 -0.39 -35.96 17.90
CA GLY A 59 -1.47 -36.89 17.57
C GLY A 59 -2.28 -36.54 16.32
N TYR A 60 -1.89 -35.50 15.56
CA TYR A 60 -2.52 -35.18 14.29
C TYR A 60 -1.99 -36.03 13.14
N THR A 61 -2.85 -36.37 12.18
CA THR A 61 -2.38 -36.77 10.84
C THR A 61 -2.17 -35.51 10.01
N VAL A 62 -0.93 -35.26 9.56
CA VAL A 62 -0.53 -33.96 9.00
C VAL A 62 -0.34 -34.03 7.48
N ASP A 63 -1.02 -33.15 6.75
CA ASP A 63 -0.59 -32.70 5.42
C ASP A 63 0.23 -31.41 5.61
N ALA A 64 1.40 -31.31 4.98
CA ALA A 64 2.29 -30.15 5.10
C ALA A 64 2.63 -29.64 3.71
N ILE A 65 2.34 -28.35 3.45
CA ILE A 65 2.45 -27.75 2.14
C ILE A 65 3.46 -26.61 2.13
N ASP A 66 4.27 -26.54 1.09
CA ASP A 66 5.15 -25.40 0.83
C ASP A 66 5.33 -25.20 -0.68
N TRP A 67 5.64 -23.98 -1.08
CA TRP A 67 5.90 -23.67 -2.48
C TRP A 67 7.35 -24.03 -2.87
N SER A 68 8.28 -24.02 -1.91
CA SER A 68 9.69 -24.36 -2.11
C SER A 68 9.91 -25.88 -2.13
N GLU A 69 10.37 -26.39 -3.26
CA GLU A 69 10.75 -27.80 -3.39
C GLU A 69 12.00 -28.11 -2.56
N THR A 70 12.91 -27.13 -2.42
CA THR A 70 14.11 -27.22 -1.59
C THR A 70 13.76 -27.42 -0.11
N ALA A 71 12.80 -26.64 0.40
CA ALA A 71 12.34 -26.73 1.78
C ALA A 71 11.71 -28.10 2.07
N LEU A 72 10.85 -28.59 1.17
CA LEU A 72 10.18 -29.89 1.29
C LEU A 72 11.16 -31.06 1.24
N ALA A 73 12.18 -31.00 0.38
CA ALA A 73 13.22 -32.03 0.34
C ALA A 73 13.99 -32.12 1.68
N GLU A 74 14.31 -30.98 2.30
CA GLU A 74 14.93 -30.92 3.62
C GLU A 74 13.98 -31.43 4.72
N ALA A 75 12.69 -31.04 4.66
CA ALA A 75 11.66 -31.49 5.60
C ALA A 75 11.48 -33.02 5.54
N GLY A 76 11.35 -33.58 4.34
CA GLY A 76 11.23 -35.03 4.13
C GLY A 76 12.48 -35.81 4.57
N THR A 77 13.66 -35.19 4.53
CA THR A 77 14.89 -35.81 5.05
C THR A 77 14.92 -35.80 6.58
N ARG A 78 14.49 -34.71 7.21
CA ARG A 78 14.54 -34.54 8.68
C ARG A 78 13.39 -35.21 9.41
N HIS A 79 12.23 -35.28 8.77
CA HIS A 79 10.95 -35.63 9.38
C HIS A 79 10.13 -36.56 8.49
N ALA A 80 10.78 -37.50 7.79
CA ALA A 80 10.20 -38.34 6.73
C ALA A 80 8.74 -38.78 6.98
N ASP A 81 8.49 -39.43 8.12
CA ASP A 81 7.18 -40.04 8.45
C ASP A 81 6.23 -39.11 9.22
N ALA A 82 6.64 -37.86 9.48
CA ALA A 82 5.87 -36.97 10.32
C ALA A 82 4.68 -36.34 9.61
N ALA A 83 4.78 -36.10 8.30
CA ALA A 83 3.71 -35.51 7.52
C ALA A 83 3.74 -36.00 6.07
N ARG A 84 2.62 -35.76 5.38
CA ARG A 84 2.57 -35.85 3.93
C ARG A 84 3.01 -34.52 3.34
N TRP A 85 4.22 -34.50 2.79
CA TRP A 85 4.87 -33.32 2.20
C TRP A 85 4.35 -33.09 0.78
N LEU A 86 3.78 -31.92 0.50
CA LEU A 86 3.17 -31.59 -0.78
C LEU A 86 3.67 -30.23 -1.28
N ARG A 87 4.16 -30.19 -2.52
CA ARG A 87 4.46 -28.93 -3.19
C ARG A 87 3.16 -28.31 -3.68
N LEU A 88 2.77 -27.18 -3.11
CA LEU A 88 1.59 -26.41 -3.54
C LEU A 88 1.84 -24.91 -3.36
N ASP A 89 1.38 -24.12 -4.33
CA ASP A 89 1.12 -22.70 -4.12
C ASP A 89 -0.29 -22.55 -3.50
N VAL A 90 -0.36 -22.08 -2.25
CA VAL A 90 -1.63 -21.95 -1.54
C VAL A 90 -2.57 -20.90 -2.16
N GLU A 91 -2.05 -19.95 -2.94
CA GLU A 91 -2.87 -18.93 -3.62
C GLU A 91 -3.22 -19.31 -5.07
N GLY A 92 -2.36 -20.09 -5.73
CA GLY A 92 -2.46 -20.43 -7.15
C GLY A 92 -3.07 -21.80 -7.45
N ASP A 93 -2.90 -22.78 -6.58
CA ASP A 93 -3.38 -24.15 -6.79
C ASP A 93 -4.79 -24.37 -6.22
N ASP A 94 -5.56 -25.27 -6.84
CA ASP A 94 -6.95 -25.57 -6.44
C ASP A 94 -7.08 -26.45 -5.18
N GLY A 95 -5.95 -26.92 -4.65
CA GLY A 95 -5.88 -27.81 -3.50
C GLY A 95 -6.53 -29.17 -3.73
N ALA A 96 -6.60 -29.66 -4.98
CA ALA A 96 -7.15 -30.98 -5.30
C ALA A 96 -6.35 -32.14 -4.66
N SER A 97 -5.07 -31.91 -4.37
CA SER A 97 -4.21 -32.85 -3.64
C SER A 97 -4.46 -32.84 -2.13
N LEU A 98 -5.15 -31.85 -1.57
CA LEU A 98 -5.47 -31.81 -0.14
C LEU A 98 -6.54 -32.84 0.23
N HIS A 99 -6.61 -33.19 1.51
CA HIS A 99 -7.58 -34.16 2.01
C HIS A 99 -9.02 -33.69 1.76
N ALA A 100 -9.83 -34.53 1.12
CA ALA A 100 -11.20 -34.17 0.70
C ALA A 100 -12.13 -33.85 1.88
N ASP A 101 -12.00 -34.60 2.99
CA ASP A 101 -12.85 -34.40 4.19
C ASP A 101 -12.43 -33.22 5.08
N GLY A 102 -11.46 -32.41 4.65
CA GLY A 102 -10.97 -31.25 5.40
C GLY A 102 -10.14 -31.59 6.64
N TYR A 103 -9.92 -30.56 7.45
CA TYR A 103 -8.96 -30.54 8.57
C TYR A 103 -9.59 -30.04 9.87
N ASP A 104 -9.13 -30.60 10.99
CA ASP A 104 -9.51 -30.15 12.34
C ASP A 104 -8.64 -28.96 12.78
N LEU A 105 -7.44 -28.84 12.21
CA LEU A 105 -6.51 -27.74 12.45
C LEU A 105 -5.85 -27.29 11.13
N ILE A 106 -5.80 -25.99 10.87
CA ILE A 106 -4.99 -25.40 9.80
C ILE A 106 -4.06 -24.38 10.43
N THR A 107 -2.75 -24.46 10.19
CA THR A 107 -1.76 -23.53 10.76
C THR A 107 -1.03 -22.76 9.68
N LEU A 108 -0.87 -21.44 9.89
CA LEU A 108 -0.08 -20.52 9.08
C LEU A 108 0.95 -19.85 9.99
N ARG A 109 2.15 -20.42 10.07
CA ARG A 109 3.25 -19.87 10.90
C ARG A 109 4.22 -19.09 10.03
N PHE A 110 4.32 -17.77 10.24
CA PHE A 110 5.12 -16.85 9.44
C PHE A 110 4.75 -16.79 7.95
N VAL A 111 3.49 -17.07 7.60
CA VAL A 111 3.01 -17.06 6.20
C VAL A 111 2.16 -15.83 5.88
N ALA A 112 1.27 -15.42 6.78
CA ALA A 112 0.24 -14.42 6.50
C ALA A 112 0.75 -13.09 5.88
N PRO A 113 1.92 -12.53 6.26
CA PRO A 113 2.46 -11.32 5.64
C PRO A 113 2.89 -11.48 4.17
N PHE A 114 3.08 -12.71 3.69
CA PHE A 114 3.56 -13.02 2.35
C PHE A 114 2.44 -13.39 1.36
N LEU A 115 1.19 -13.48 1.82
CA LEU A 115 0.04 -13.76 0.97
C LEU A 115 -0.39 -12.50 0.21
N SER A 116 -0.54 -12.61 -1.11
CA SER A 116 -0.98 -11.52 -1.99
C SER A 116 -2.49 -11.27 -1.89
N SER A 117 -3.27 -12.33 -1.68
CA SER A 117 -4.73 -12.34 -1.54
C SER A 117 -5.13 -12.99 -0.21
N ARG A 118 -4.55 -12.50 0.90
CA ARG A 118 -4.69 -13.06 2.25
C ARG A 118 -6.13 -13.45 2.62
N ASP A 119 -7.09 -12.55 2.45
CA ASP A 119 -8.48 -12.79 2.82
C ASP A 119 -9.11 -13.94 2.01
N ARG A 120 -8.91 -13.95 0.69
CA ARG A 120 -9.38 -15.03 -0.19
C ARG A 120 -8.77 -16.37 0.20
N THR A 121 -7.48 -16.38 0.49
CA THR A 121 -6.73 -17.59 0.89
C THR A 121 -7.25 -18.12 2.23
N LEU A 122 -7.47 -17.25 3.21
CA LEU A 122 -8.01 -17.64 4.51
C LEU A 122 -9.47 -18.11 4.43
N ASP A 123 -10.29 -17.52 3.55
CA ASP A 123 -11.66 -18.01 3.30
C ASP A 123 -11.63 -19.40 2.64
N ALA A 124 -10.75 -19.62 1.67
CA ALA A 124 -10.58 -20.91 1.00
C ALA A 124 -10.10 -22.00 1.98
N LEU A 125 -9.12 -21.67 2.84
CA LEU A 125 -8.67 -22.55 3.92
C LEU A 125 -9.77 -22.77 4.96
N GLY A 126 -10.54 -21.74 5.32
CA GLY A 126 -11.66 -21.84 6.23
C GLY A 126 -12.74 -22.80 5.74
N ARG A 127 -13.01 -22.85 4.43
CA ARG A 127 -13.91 -23.84 3.81
C ARG A 127 -13.39 -25.28 3.88
N ARG A 128 -12.10 -25.47 4.14
CA ARG A 128 -11.48 -26.79 4.35
C ARG A 128 -11.48 -27.20 5.82
N LEU A 129 -11.99 -26.38 6.75
CA LEU A 129 -12.16 -26.78 8.14
C LEU A 129 -13.35 -27.72 8.30
N ARG A 130 -13.13 -28.78 9.07
CA ARG A 130 -14.19 -29.63 9.60
C ARG A 130 -15.03 -28.84 10.61
N PRO A 131 -16.28 -29.26 10.87
CA PRO A 131 -17.08 -28.69 11.95
C PRO A 131 -16.32 -28.71 13.28
N GLY A 132 -16.18 -27.55 13.93
CA GLY A 132 -15.41 -27.40 15.17
C GLY A 132 -13.90 -27.20 15.00
N GLY A 133 -13.39 -27.31 13.77
CA GLY A 133 -11.98 -27.08 13.45
C GLY A 133 -11.55 -25.62 13.66
N ALA A 134 -10.24 -25.41 13.72
CA ALA A 134 -9.64 -24.10 13.91
C ALA A 134 -8.59 -23.79 12.84
N LEU A 135 -8.54 -22.52 12.42
CA LEU A 135 -7.40 -21.96 11.68
C LEU A 135 -6.57 -21.12 12.63
N VAL A 136 -5.25 -21.25 12.58
CA VAL A 136 -4.32 -20.59 13.50
C VAL A 136 -3.28 -19.83 12.73
N ILE A 137 -3.18 -18.53 12.99
CA ILE A 137 -2.14 -17.67 12.44
C ILE A 137 -1.13 -17.40 13.54
N ILE A 138 0.14 -17.69 13.28
CA ILE A 138 1.26 -17.43 14.19
C ILE A 138 2.20 -16.43 13.50
N THR A 139 2.28 -15.21 14.00
CA THR A 139 2.98 -14.10 13.34
C THR A 139 3.59 -13.14 14.35
N PRO A 140 4.73 -12.47 14.06
CA PRO A 140 5.20 -11.39 14.91
C PRO A 140 4.29 -10.16 14.78
N LEU A 141 4.21 -9.37 15.85
CA LEU A 141 3.50 -8.09 15.87
C LEU A 141 4.40 -6.96 15.35
N ALA A 142 3.87 -6.11 14.48
CA ALA A 142 4.64 -5.02 13.87
C ALA A 142 5.19 -4.01 14.90
N ALA A 143 4.49 -3.85 16.03
CA ALA A 143 4.91 -3.00 17.15
C ALA A 143 6.19 -3.50 17.82
N ASP A 144 6.35 -4.82 17.94
CA ASP A 144 7.49 -5.47 18.61
C ASP A 144 8.61 -5.86 17.63
N THR A 145 8.43 -5.55 16.34
CA THR A 145 9.35 -5.90 15.26
C THR A 145 10.16 -4.68 14.83
N PRO A 146 11.50 -4.77 14.72
CA PRO A 146 12.35 -3.70 14.19
C PRO A 146 11.84 -3.20 12.83
N ALA A 147 11.94 -1.89 12.57
CA ALA A 147 11.31 -1.23 11.43
C ALA A 147 11.69 -1.90 10.09
N GLU A 148 12.96 -2.29 9.94
CA GLU A 148 13.52 -2.97 8.77
C GLU A 148 12.95 -4.38 8.53
N ARG A 149 12.27 -4.97 9.53
CA ARG A 149 11.67 -6.30 9.47
C ARG A 149 10.14 -6.28 9.57
N ARG A 150 9.49 -5.12 9.60
CA ARG A 150 8.02 -5.04 9.71
C ARG A 150 7.28 -5.70 8.54
N GLY A 151 7.92 -5.84 7.38
CA GLY A 151 7.34 -6.57 6.23
C GLY A 151 7.10 -8.07 6.47
N ILE A 152 7.54 -8.62 7.61
CA ILE A 152 7.28 -10.01 8.03
C ILE A 152 6.36 -10.11 9.26
N ALA A 153 5.70 -9.00 9.63
CA ALA A 153 4.84 -8.89 10.80
C ALA A 153 3.45 -8.37 10.39
N LEU A 154 2.46 -8.58 11.25
CA LEU A 154 1.13 -7.98 11.09
C LEU A 154 0.94 -6.86 12.12
N ASP A 155 0.20 -5.82 11.77
CA ASP A 155 -0.23 -4.80 12.72
C ASP A 155 -1.59 -5.11 13.36
N GLU A 156 -2.00 -4.28 14.32
CA GLU A 156 -3.24 -4.46 15.08
C GLU A 156 -4.51 -4.31 14.21
N ASP A 157 -4.49 -3.44 13.20
CA ASP A 157 -5.63 -3.25 12.30
C ASP A 157 -5.79 -4.46 11.37
N GLU A 158 -4.69 -5.01 10.88
CA GLU A 158 -4.67 -6.24 10.10
C GLU A 158 -5.18 -7.43 10.93
N LEU A 159 -4.71 -7.59 12.17
CA LEU A 159 -5.19 -8.64 13.07
C LEU A 159 -6.68 -8.49 13.38
N ALA A 160 -7.17 -7.27 13.61
CA ALA A 160 -8.59 -7.00 13.84
C ALA A 160 -9.44 -7.32 12.60
N SER A 161 -8.95 -6.97 11.40
CA SER A 161 -9.59 -7.32 10.14
C SER A 161 -9.75 -8.84 10.00
N LEU A 162 -8.68 -9.59 10.26
CA LEU A 162 -8.69 -11.05 10.21
C LEU A 162 -9.70 -11.65 11.21
N GLN A 163 -9.77 -11.12 12.43
CA GLN A 163 -10.72 -11.56 13.46
C GLN A 163 -12.17 -11.38 13.04
N SER A 164 -12.48 -10.26 12.38
CA SER A 164 -13.86 -9.88 12.04
C SER A 164 -14.56 -10.87 11.10
N ARG A 165 -13.77 -11.65 10.34
CA ARG A 165 -14.26 -12.64 9.37
C ARG A 165 -14.67 -13.98 10.00
N TRP A 166 -14.48 -14.15 11.31
CA TRP A 166 -14.72 -15.42 12.00
C TRP A 166 -15.76 -15.25 13.10
N ALA A 167 -16.54 -16.30 13.35
CA ALA A 167 -17.60 -16.29 14.36
C ALA A 167 -16.98 -16.17 15.76
N ALA A 168 -15.84 -16.84 15.98
CA ALA A 168 -15.04 -16.69 17.18
C ALA A 168 -13.56 -16.52 16.81
N ALA A 169 -12.90 -15.63 17.54
CA ALA A 169 -11.47 -15.42 17.47
C ALA A 169 -10.89 -15.27 18.87
N GLU A 170 -9.82 -16.01 19.15
CA GLU A 170 -9.07 -15.96 20.40
C GLU A 170 -7.63 -15.55 20.10
N ARG A 171 -7.13 -14.55 20.83
CA ARG A 171 -5.76 -14.04 20.71
C ARG A 171 -4.95 -14.46 21.93
N HIS A 172 -3.76 -15.00 21.67
CA HIS A 172 -2.76 -15.28 22.70
C HIS A 172 -1.41 -14.69 22.27
N ASP A 173 -0.86 -13.80 23.09
CA ASP A 173 0.45 -13.20 22.86
C ASP A 173 1.49 -14.00 23.66
N ALA A 174 2.48 -14.54 22.96
CA ALA A 174 3.51 -15.37 23.58
C ALA A 174 4.82 -15.24 22.81
N ASP A 175 5.94 -15.06 23.53
CA ASP A 175 7.28 -15.08 22.93
C ASP A 175 7.49 -14.03 21.81
N GLY A 176 6.76 -12.91 21.85
CA GLY A 176 6.78 -11.88 20.80
C GLY A 176 6.02 -12.27 19.52
N LEU A 177 5.17 -13.29 19.60
CA LEU A 177 4.29 -13.77 18.55
C LEU A 177 2.83 -13.63 18.99
N VAL A 178 1.98 -13.36 18.02
CA VAL A 178 0.53 -13.43 18.16
C VAL A 178 0.08 -14.78 17.63
N PHE A 179 -0.65 -15.51 18.46
CA PHE A 179 -1.43 -16.70 18.10
C PHE A 179 -2.87 -16.28 17.96
N LEU A 180 -3.36 -16.27 16.73
CA LEU A 180 -4.73 -15.96 16.43
C LEU A 180 -5.48 -17.24 16.06
N VAL A 181 -6.29 -17.74 16.99
CA VAL A 181 -7.12 -18.94 16.82
C VAL A 181 -8.50 -18.53 16.31
N LEU A 182 -8.86 -19.00 15.13
CA LEU A 182 -10.02 -18.58 14.38
C LEU A 182 -10.97 -19.76 14.15
N ARG A 183 -12.26 -19.59 14.47
CA ARG A 183 -13.28 -20.65 14.39
C ARG A 183 -14.58 -20.15 13.78
N GLY A 184 -15.21 -21.02 12.98
CA GLY A 184 -16.45 -20.73 12.28
C GLY A 184 -16.30 -19.57 11.30
N PRO A 185 -15.71 -19.78 10.11
CA PRO A 185 -15.59 -18.72 9.12
C PRO A 185 -16.98 -18.18 8.82
N ARG A 186 -17.16 -16.85 8.94
CA ARG A 186 -18.43 -16.21 8.61
C ARG A 186 -18.60 -16.31 7.11
N GLN A 187 -19.52 -17.14 6.67
CA GLN A 187 -19.93 -17.12 5.27
C GLN A 187 -20.65 -15.80 5.02
N ASP A 188 -20.47 -15.20 3.84
CA ASP A 188 -21.35 -14.15 3.36
C ASP A 188 -22.80 -14.65 3.49
N GLU A 189 -23.56 -14.11 4.44
CA GLU A 189 -24.98 -14.40 4.67
C GLU A 189 -25.86 -13.77 3.57
N ALA A 190 -25.57 -14.08 2.31
CA ALA A 190 -26.43 -13.73 1.18
C ALA A 190 -27.40 -14.86 0.79
N ALA A 191 -27.34 -16.04 1.42
CA ALA A 191 -28.05 -17.22 0.92
C ALA A 191 -29.08 -17.89 1.87
N ALA A 192 -29.22 -17.49 3.13
CA ALA A 192 -30.13 -18.20 4.03
C ALA A 192 -30.63 -17.35 5.20
N HIS A 193 -31.59 -16.45 4.99
CA HIS A 193 -32.53 -16.00 6.05
C HIS A 193 -33.83 -15.47 5.42
N VAL A 194 -34.60 -16.39 4.82
CA VAL A 194 -36.06 -16.23 4.74
C VAL A 194 -36.64 -17.00 5.92
N ALA A 195 -37.43 -16.28 6.73
CA ALA A 195 -38.22 -16.76 7.86
C ALA A 195 -37.49 -17.06 9.18
N THR A 196 -37.46 -16.09 10.10
CA THR A 196 -38.38 -16.14 11.26
C THR A 196 -38.40 -14.82 12.06
N GLN A 197 -39.62 -14.27 12.12
CA GLN A 197 -40.25 -13.59 13.27
C GLN A 197 -39.73 -12.23 13.77
N ARG A 198 -40.56 -11.22 13.45
CA ARG A 198 -40.84 -9.99 14.21
C ARG A 198 -41.32 -10.30 15.64
N THR A 199 -40.88 -9.54 16.65
CA THR A 199 -41.74 -8.58 17.39
C THR A 199 -40.91 -7.64 18.30
N PRO A 200 -41.37 -6.41 18.62
CA PRO A 200 -40.54 -5.32 19.14
C PRO A 200 -40.79 -4.99 20.63
N SER A 201 -39.84 -4.31 21.29
CA SER A 201 -40.11 -3.55 22.51
C SER A 201 -39.11 -2.41 22.74
N SER A 202 -39.58 -1.19 22.46
CA SER A 202 -39.39 0.08 23.19
C SER A 202 -38.03 0.47 23.81
N ALA A 203 -37.44 1.48 23.17
CA ALA A 203 -37.07 2.80 23.71
C ALA A 203 -36.16 2.87 24.95
N ARG A 204 -34.96 3.45 24.75
CA ARG A 204 -34.46 4.62 25.49
C ARG A 204 -33.58 5.48 24.58
N SER A 205 -33.90 6.76 24.60
CA SER A 205 -33.47 7.85 23.74
C SER A 205 -32.08 8.40 24.07
N GLY A 206 -31.33 8.79 23.03
CA GLY A 206 -30.21 9.73 23.17
C GLY A 206 -29.11 9.68 22.10
N GLU A 207 -29.38 9.26 20.86
CA GLU A 207 -28.36 9.21 19.80
C GLU A 207 -28.76 10.07 18.59
N SER A 208 -27.78 10.76 18.01
CA SER A 208 -27.84 11.29 16.65
C SER A 208 -28.39 10.20 15.74
N ALA A 209 -29.59 10.40 15.17
CA ALA A 209 -30.25 9.38 14.36
C ALA A 209 -29.28 8.89 13.28
N SER A 210 -28.83 7.64 13.40
CA SER A 210 -27.96 7.03 12.40
C SER A 210 -28.72 7.08 11.07
N ARG A 211 -28.16 7.82 10.11
CA ARG A 211 -28.67 7.90 8.75
C ARG A 211 -28.87 6.48 8.21
N ARG A 212 -30.05 6.18 7.65
CA ARG A 212 -30.30 4.85 7.08
C ARG A 212 -29.44 4.67 5.84
N GLU A 213 -28.95 3.46 5.68
CA GLU A 213 -28.06 3.07 4.61
C GLU A 213 -28.79 2.11 3.65
N HIS A 214 -28.61 2.34 2.34
CA HIS A 214 -29.23 1.54 1.30
C HIS A 214 -28.18 1.08 0.27
N HIS A 215 -28.26 -0.17 -0.17
CA HIS A 215 -27.23 -0.79 -1.02
C HIS A 215 -27.73 -0.98 -2.46
N PHE A 216 -27.01 -0.39 -3.40
CA PHE A 216 -27.37 -0.32 -4.81
C PHE A 216 -26.20 -0.82 -5.65
N HIS A 217 -26.46 -1.66 -6.65
CA HIS A 217 -25.41 -2.09 -7.58
C HIS A 217 -25.41 -1.25 -8.85
N LEU A 218 -24.22 -0.81 -9.28
CA LEU A 218 -23.99 -0.11 -10.54
C LEU A 218 -23.15 -0.96 -11.49
N LEU A 219 -23.38 -0.84 -12.80
CA LEU A 219 -22.41 -1.33 -13.78
C LEU A 219 -21.12 -0.50 -13.66
N GLY A 220 -19.94 -1.09 -13.89
CA GLY A 220 -18.67 -0.43 -13.57
C GLY A 220 -18.40 0.88 -14.33
N HIS A 221 -19.02 1.09 -15.49
CA HIS A 221 -18.96 2.38 -16.18
C HIS A 221 -19.79 3.46 -15.46
N TYR A 222 -20.98 3.14 -14.93
CA TYR A 222 -21.77 4.07 -14.12
C TYR A 222 -21.10 4.35 -12.77
N TYR A 223 -20.51 3.32 -12.15
CA TYR A 223 -19.76 3.49 -10.90
C TYR A 223 -18.65 4.53 -11.06
N ARG A 224 -17.81 4.39 -12.10
CA ARG A 224 -16.73 5.35 -12.39
C ARG A 224 -17.22 6.77 -12.65
N GLN A 225 -18.42 6.95 -13.21
CA GLN A 225 -19.00 8.27 -13.41
C GLN A 225 -19.47 8.92 -12.10
N VAL A 226 -20.00 8.14 -11.15
CA VAL A 226 -20.34 8.63 -9.80
C VAL A 226 -19.06 8.97 -9.04
N GLU A 227 -18.06 8.11 -9.13
CA GLU A 227 -16.75 8.29 -8.50
C GLU A 227 -15.95 9.46 -9.07
N SER A 228 -16.11 9.80 -10.35
CA SER A 228 -15.51 11.02 -10.91
C SER A 228 -16.30 12.29 -10.60
N GLY A 229 -17.49 12.15 -10.04
CA GLY A 229 -18.41 13.26 -9.74
C GLY A 229 -19.19 13.79 -10.95
N SER A 230 -19.08 13.12 -12.10
CA SER A 230 -19.80 13.52 -13.32
C SER A 230 -21.28 13.12 -13.30
N LYS A 231 -21.61 11.92 -12.78
CA LYS A 231 -22.99 11.45 -12.60
C LYS A 231 -23.52 11.85 -11.23
N THR A 232 -24.65 12.55 -11.21
CA THR A 232 -25.26 13.13 -9.99
C THR A 232 -26.74 12.77 -9.83
N ILE A 233 -27.30 12.02 -10.78
CA ILE A 233 -28.66 11.47 -10.70
C ILE A 233 -28.60 9.97 -10.93
N GLU A 234 -29.18 9.21 -10.02
CA GLU A 234 -29.38 7.76 -10.16
C GLU A 234 -30.85 7.43 -10.40
N VAL A 235 -31.13 6.63 -11.43
CA VAL A 235 -32.48 6.27 -11.84
C VAL A 235 -32.78 4.82 -11.48
N ARG A 236 -33.89 4.60 -10.77
CA ARG A 236 -34.43 3.27 -10.42
C ARG A 236 -35.93 3.22 -10.71
N VAL A 237 -36.53 2.06 -10.49
CA VAL A 237 -37.99 1.89 -10.39
C VAL A 237 -38.37 1.72 -8.92
N ALA A 238 -39.55 2.19 -8.51
CA ALA A 238 -39.99 2.25 -7.11
C ALA A 238 -40.45 0.89 -6.55
N THR A 239 -39.58 -0.12 -6.61
CA THR A 239 -39.72 -1.33 -5.79
C THR A 239 -39.75 -0.97 -4.29
N PRO A 240 -40.34 -1.80 -3.40
CA PRO A 240 -40.48 -1.46 -1.98
C PRO A 240 -39.18 -0.99 -1.30
N GLU A 241 -38.04 -1.60 -1.63
CA GLU A 241 -36.72 -1.20 -1.10
C GLU A 241 -36.29 0.20 -1.58
N LYS A 242 -36.47 0.50 -2.87
CA LYS A 242 -36.06 1.80 -3.45
C LYS A 242 -37.03 2.91 -3.07
N ALA A 243 -38.32 2.59 -2.89
CA ALA A 243 -39.33 3.52 -2.42
C ALA A 243 -39.17 3.89 -0.94
N ALA A 244 -38.43 3.10 -0.15
CA ALA A 244 -38.17 3.34 1.26
C ALA A 244 -37.01 4.31 1.54
N VAL A 245 -36.27 4.73 0.50
CA VAL A 245 -35.19 5.72 0.63
C VAL A 245 -35.80 7.10 0.90
N GLU A 246 -35.28 7.81 1.90
CA GLU A 246 -35.69 9.18 2.22
C GLU A 246 -34.59 10.20 1.89
N VAL A 247 -34.97 11.48 1.72
CA VAL A 247 -34.00 12.56 1.53
C VAL A 247 -33.10 12.64 2.75
N GLY A 248 -31.79 12.68 2.49
CA GLY A 248 -30.79 12.63 3.53
C GLY A 248 -30.42 11.23 3.97
N ASP A 249 -30.90 10.13 3.38
CA ASP A 249 -30.33 8.80 3.58
C ASP A 249 -29.00 8.65 2.81
N ALA A 250 -28.21 7.63 3.17
CA ALA A 250 -27.00 7.25 2.45
C ALA A 250 -27.31 6.12 1.45
N ILE A 251 -26.78 6.22 0.24
CA ILE A 251 -26.78 5.11 -0.72
C ILE A 251 -25.34 4.66 -0.93
N VAL A 252 -25.05 3.40 -0.62
CA VAL A 252 -23.78 2.74 -0.96
C VAL A 252 -23.93 2.10 -2.32
N PHE A 253 -23.17 2.60 -3.29
CA PHE A 253 -23.02 2.01 -4.60
C PHE A 253 -21.92 0.97 -4.59
N HIS A 254 -22.27 -0.22 -5.06
CA HIS A 254 -21.38 -1.35 -5.26
C HIS A 254 -21.07 -1.45 -6.75
N ASP A 255 -19.79 -1.46 -7.11
CA ASP A 255 -19.38 -1.83 -8.46
C ASP A 255 -19.75 -3.30 -8.71
N ARG A 256 -20.37 -3.60 -9.86
CA ARG A 256 -20.67 -4.98 -10.25
C ARG A 256 -19.44 -5.73 -10.74
N ASP A 257 -18.44 -4.99 -11.20
CA ASP A 257 -17.26 -5.54 -11.86
C ASP A 257 -16.07 -5.66 -10.89
N SER A 258 -16.18 -5.15 -9.65
CA SER A 258 -15.12 -5.17 -8.63
C SER A 258 -15.68 -5.02 -7.21
N ASP A 259 -14.85 -5.23 -6.19
CA ASP A 259 -15.23 -5.06 -4.76
C ASP A 259 -15.20 -3.59 -4.29
N ARG A 260 -15.44 -2.64 -5.21
CA ARG A 260 -15.36 -1.20 -4.92
C ARG A 260 -16.70 -0.68 -4.45
N GLU A 261 -16.65 0.14 -3.41
CA GLU A 261 -17.81 0.80 -2.84
C GLU A 261 -17.61 2.31 -2.73
N LEU A 262 -18.67 3.05 -3.03
CA LEU A 262 -18.75 4.50 -2.86
C LEU A 262 -20.12 4.84 -2.31
N ASP A 263 -20.16 5.68 -1.29
CA ASP A 263 -21.39 6.13 -0.70
C ASP A 263 -21.71 7.58 -1.06
N ILE A 264 -23.01 7.91 -1.18
CA ILE A 264 -23.49 9.26 -1.44
C ILE A 264 -24.61 9.63 -0.48
N ILE A 265 -24.92 10.93 -0.39
CA ILE A 265 -26.08 11.44 0.35
C ILE A 265 -27.16 11.86 -0.62
N VAL A 266 -28.36 11.29 -0.45
CA VAL A 266 -29.53 11.67 -1.24
C VAL A 266 -29.96 13.10 -0.90
N LYS A 267 -30.02 13.96 -1.91
CA LYS A 267 -30.42 15.37 -1.79
C LYS A 267 -31.85 15.61 -2.20
N ARG A 268 -32.31 14.92 -3.25
CA ARG A 268 -33.69 15.00 -3.73
C ARG A 268 -34.11 13.65 -4.27
N ILE A 269 -35.39 13.34 -4.07
CA ILE A 269 -36.05 12.17 -4.62
C ILE A 269 -37.23 12.67 -5.45
N THR A 270 -37.37 12.20 -6.68
CA THR A 270 -38.49 12.60 -7.53
C THR A 270 -39.08 11.40 -8.26
N PRO A 271 -40.36 11.06 -8.01
CA PRO A 271 -41.07 10.02 -8.73
C PRO A 271 -41.63 10.54 -10.06
N TYR A 272 -41.69 9.67 -11.07
CA TYR A 272 -42.22 9.95 -12.39
C TYR A 272 -43.22 8.87 -12.82
N ALA A 273 -44.11 9.20 -13.76
CA ALA A 273 -45.07 8.25 -14.31
C ALA A 273 -44.47 7.35 -15.38
N SER A 274 -43.43 7.81 -16.09
CA SER A 274 -42.72 7.06 -17.13
C SER A 274 -41.26 7.52 -17.27
N PHE A 275 -40.42 6.74 -17.97
CA PHE A 275 -39.04 7.16 -18.28
C PHE A 275 -39.02 8.36 -19.25
N ASP A 276 -40.04 8.48 -20.11
CA ASP A 276 -40.21 9.65 -20.98
C ASP A 276 -40.42 10.92 -20.15
N ASP A 277 -41.28 10.88 -19.12
CA ASP A 277 -41.50 12.02 -18.22
C ASP A 277 -40.22 12.37 -17.43
N LEU A 278 -39.49 11.34 -16.97
CA LEU A 278 -38.23 11.51 -16.26
C LEU A 278 -37.18 12.21 -17.13
N LEU A 279 -36.97 11.75 -18.36
CA LEU A 279 -35.99 12.33 -19.29
C LEU A 279 -36.44 13.67 -19.88
N GLY A 280 -37.73 13.99 -19.80
CA GLY A 280 -38.27 15.31 -20.11
C GLY A 280 -38.00 16.34 -19.01
N ALA A 281 -37.90 15.90 -17.75
CA ALA A 281 -37.74 16.77 -16.59
C ALA A 281 -36.30 16.86 -16.06
N GLU A 282 -35.52 15.78 -16.14
CA GLU A 282 -34.15 15.72 -15.65
C GLU A 282 -33.13 15.90 -16.78
N ASP A 283 -31.95 16.42 -16.46
CA ASP A 283 -30.84 16.53 -17.41
C ASP A 283 -30.18 15.15 -17.66
N PRO A 284 -30.25 14.59 -18.89
CA PRO A 284 -29.62 13.31 -19.22
C PRO A 284 -28.11 13.26 -18.94
N ALA A 285 -27.41 14.39 -19.06
CA ALA A 285 -25.97 14.45 -18.81
C ALA A 285 -25.64 14.20 -17.33
N ARG A 286 -26.60 14.38 -16.41
CA ARG A 286 -26.44 14.06 -14.99
C ARG A 286 -26.78 12.60 -14.66
N ILE A 287 -27.49 11.91 -15.55
CA ILE A 287 -27.92 10.50 -15.42
C ILE A 287 -26.88 9.56 -16.05
N ASP A 288 -26.40 9.88 -17.25
CA ASP A 288 -25.35 9.17 -17.96
C ASP A 288 -24.48 10.14 -18.77
N PRO A 289 -23.49 10.79 -18.14
CA PRO A 289 -22.59 11.74 -18.80
C PRO A 289 -21.87 11.21 -20.06
N ALA A 290 -21.66 9.89 -20.15
CA ALA A 290 -20.94 9.27 -21.27
C ALA A 290 -21.87 8.76 -22.39
N GLY A 291 -23.18 8.66 -22.12
CA GLY A 291 -24.17 8.14 -23.06
C GLY A 291 -24.76 9.22 -23.97
N ARG A 292 -25.26 8.81 -25.15
CA ARG A 292 -26.07 9.70 -25.99
C ARG A 292 -27.49 9.79 -25.45
N ARG A 293 -28.07 11.00 -25.46
CA ARG A 293 -29.46 11.25 -25.01
C ARG A 293 -30.48 10.31 -25.65
N GLU A 294 -30.32 10.04 -26.94
CA GLU A 294 -31.23 9.18 -27.73
C GLU A 294 -31.13 7.69 -27.33
N GLU A 295 -29.97 7.25 -26.82
CA GLU A 295 -29.72 5.88 -26.38
C GLU A 295 -30.15 5.65 -24.93
N LEU A 296 -30.20 6.72 -24.12
CA LEU A 296 -30.49 6.61 -22.68
C LEU A 296 -31.87 5.99 -22.39
N LEU A 297 -32.91 6.38 -23.14
CA LEU A 297 -34.25 5.80 -22.97
C LEU A 297 -34.26 4.30 -23.30
N VAL A 298 -33.53 3.91 -24.35
CA VAL A 298 -33.39 2.51 -24.77
C VAL A 298 -32.65 1.71 -23.69
N ASN A 299 -31.57 2.26 -23.15
CA ASN A 299 -30.78 1.63 -22.09
C ASN A 299 -31.60 1.47 -20.79
N LEU A 300 -32.35 2.50 -20.38
CA LEU A 300 -33.23 2.43 -19.22
C LEU A 300 -34.30 1.35 -19.39
N ARG A 301 -34.94 1.24 -20.57
CA ARG A 301 -35.95 0.21 -20.86
C ARG A 301 -35.36 -1.19 -21.03
N SER A 302 -34.10 -1.31 -21.43
CA SER A 302 -33.37 -2.59 -21.44
C SER A 302 -33.15 -3.10 -20.02
N ILE A 303 -32.83 -2.21 -19.07
CA ILE A 303 -32.65 -2.54 -17.65
C ILE A 303 -34.01 -2.74 -16.96
N TYR A 304 -35.01 -1.93 -17.30
CA TYR A 304 -36.35 -1.91 -16.73
C TYR A 304 -37.43 -2.01 -17.82
N PRO A 305 -37.82 -3.25 -18.21
CA PRO A 305 -38.90 -3.47 -19.17
C PRO A 305 -40.25 -2.88 -18.71
N PRO A 306 -41.26 -2.74 -19.59
CA PRO A 306 -42.53 -2.05 -19.28
C PRO A 306 -43.23 -2.48 -17.98
N ALA A 307 -43.18 -3.77 -17.63
CA ALA A 307 -43.74 -4.27 -16.38
C ALA A 307 -43.03 -3.73 -15.12
N LYS A 308 -41.72 -3.44 -15.21
CA LYS A 308 -40.95 -2.78 -14.15
C LYS A 308 -41.10 -1.27 -14.20
N GLU A 309 -41.19 -0.67 -15.40
CA GLU A 309 -41.48 0.76 -15.55
C GLU A 309 -42.83 1.12 -14.89
N ALA A 310 -43.83 0.23 -14.96
CA ALA A 310 -45.12 0.40 -14.29
C ALA A 310 -45.06 0.50 -12.76
N LEU A 311 -43.93 0.16 -12.13
CA LEU A 311 -43.70 0.42 -10.70
C LEU A 311 -43.43 1.90 -10.41
N GLY A 312 -43.24 2.73 -11.44
CA GLY A 312 -42.93 4.15 -11.35
C GLY A 312 -41.42 4.41 -11.29
N PRO A 313 -40.84 5.09 -12.30
CA PRO A 313 -39.46 5.55 -12.22
C PRO A 313 -39.25 6.53 -11.07
N ILE A 314 -38.08 6.47 -10.45
CA ILE A 314 -37.67 7.34 -9.35
C ILE A 314 -36.23 7.79 -9.57
N ALA A 315 -36.00 9.10 -9.46
CA ALA A 315 -34.69 9.72 -9.57
C ALA A 315 -34.16 10.10 -8.18
N PHE A 316 -32.94 9.69 -7.87
CA PHE A 316 -32.19 10.08 -6.68
C PHE A 316 -31.10 11.06 -7.09
N GLU A 317 -31.25 12.33 -6.71
CA GLU A 317 -30.23 13.35 -6.90
C GLU A 317 -29.26 13.37 -5.71
N PHE A 318 -27.97 13.51 -5.99
CA PHE A 318 -26.90 13.60 -5.00
C PHE A 318 -25.73 14.46 -5.51
N ASP A 319 -24.88 14.91 -4.59
CA ASP A 319 -23.61 15.58 -4.91
C ASP A 319 -22.47 14.55 -4.94
N HIS A 320 -21.31 14.90 -5.52
CA HIS A 320 -20.07 14.11 -5.45
C HIS A 320 -19.41 14.10 -4.05
N ARG A 321 -20.19 14.12 -2.98
CA ARG A 321 -19.66 14.10 -1.61
C ARG A 321 -19.85 12.70 -1.03
N PRO A 322 -18.76 12.02 -0.60
CA PRO A 322 -18.89 10.74 0.09
C PRO A 322 -19.73 10.92 1.36
N ALA A 323 -20.56 9.93 1.65
CA ALA A 323 -21.41 9.98 2.85
C ALA A 323 -20.60 9.73 4.13
N ARG A 324 -19.51 8.96 4.04
CA ARG A 324 -18.54 8.71 5.11
C ARG A 324 -17.31 9.61 4.95
N PRO A 325 -16.94 10.38 5.99
CA PRO A 325 -15.63 11.00 6.06
C PRO A 325 -14.54 9.92 6.08
N GLY A 326 -13.41 10.16 5.41
CA GLY A 326 -12.22 9.34 5.58
C GLY A 326 -11.78 9.30 7.05
N ARG A 327 -11.11 8.22 7.47
CA ARG A 327 -10.61 8.12 8.84
C ARG A 327 -9.55 9.18 9.09
N PRO A 328 -9.58 9.91 10.22
CA PRO A 328 -8.50 10.81 10.58
C PRO A 328 -7.23 10.00 10.86
N MET A 329 -6.07 10.61 10.62
CA MET A 329 -4.79 10.05 11.05
C MET A 329 -4.83 9.78 12.57
N PRO A 330 -4.30 8.65 13.06
CA PRO A 330 -4.33 8.30 14.48
C PRO A 330 -3.42 9.18 15.35
N MET A 331 -2.74 10.17 14.76
CA MET A 331 -1.84 11.09 15.42
C MET A 331 -1.85 12.45 14.71
N THR A 332 -1.36 13.48 15.39
CA THR A 332 -1.21 14.81 14.78
C THR A 332 -0.12 14.81 13.70
N PRO A 333 -0.16 15.74 12.72
CA PRO A 333 0.89 15.87 11.71
C PRO A 333 2.30 16.01 12.31
N SER A 334 2.44 16.74 13.42
CA SER A 334 3.72 16.93 14.10
C SER A 334 4.24 15.64 14.73
N GLN A 335 3.35 14.82 15.30
CA GLN A 335 3.72 13.50 15.84
C GLN A 335 4.10 12.55 14.71
N TYR A 336 3.35 12.54 13.61
CA TYR A 336 3.69 11.75 12.43
C TYR A 336 5.05 12.15 11.83
N ALA A 337 5.33 13.45 11.73
CA ALA A 337 6.61 13.93 11.23
C ALA A 337 7.80 13.39 12.06
N GLN A 338 7.60 13.16 13.36
CA GLN A 338 8.64 12.59 14.24
C GLN A 338 8.86 11.09 14.03
N THR A 339 7.89 10.35 13.47
CA THR A 339 8.00 8.89 13.27
C THR A 339 8.63 8.52 11.93
N VAL A 340 8.66 9.45 10.97
CA VAL A 340 9.23 9.20 9.64
C VAL A 340 10.75 9.46 9.60
N PRO A 341 11.51 8.76 8.74
CA PRO A 341 12.95 8.98 8.62
C PRO A 341 13.28 10.42 8.19
N HIS A 342 14.14 11.09 8.96
CA HIS A 342 14.58 12.44 8.66
C HIS A 342 15.75 12.44 7.66
N HIS A 343 15.72 13.40 6.75
CA HIS A 343 16.74 13.60 5.73
C HIS A 343 17.21 15.05 5.75
N THR A 344 18.48 15.27 5.48
CA THR A 344 19.00 16.61 5.17
C THR A 344 18.91 16.86 3.66
N VAL A 345 18.66 18.10 3.26
CA VAL A 345 18.62 18.50 1.84
C VAL A 345 19.74 19.48 1.57
N TYR A 346 20.30 19.45 0.35
CA TYR A 346 21.29 20.44 -0.09
C TYR A 346 21.08 20.80 -1.56
N GLY A 347 21.46 22.03 -1.92
CA GLY A 347 21.37 22.56 -3.27
C GLY A 347 22.75 22.97 -3.78
N CYS A 348 23.06 22.68 -5.05
CA CYS A 348 24.31 23.12 -5.69
C CYS A 348 24.08 23.68 -7.10
N LEU A 349 24.95 24.60 -7.50
CA LEU A 349 25.06 25.05 -8.89
C LEU A 349 26.27 24.43 -9.57
N TYR A 350 26.02 23.74 -10.68
CA TYR A 350 27.08 23.24 -11.54
C TYR A 350 27.44 24.28 -12.60
N VAL A 351 28.53 25.01 -12.38
CA VAL A 351 29.01 26.07 -13.27
C VAL A 351 30.26 25.65 -14.06
N ARG A 352 30.37 26.18 -15.28
CA ARG A 352 31.47 25.88 -16.22
C ARG A 352 32.11 27.15 -16.74
N ASP A 353 33.26 27.06 -17.38
CA ASP A 353 33.83 28.17 -18.14
C ASP A 353 33.32 28.22 -19.60
N GLY A 354 33.85 29.18 -20.37
CA GLY A 354 33.56 29.31 -21.81
C GLY A 354 33.91 28.07 -22.65
N HIS A 355 34.78 27.19 -22.15
CA HIS A 355 35.24 25.96 -22.81
C HIS A 355 34.56 24.69 -22.27
N ASP A 356 33.41 24.81 -21.58
CA ASP A 356 32.68 23.69 -20.95
C ASP A 356 33.44 22.97 -19.83
N ARG A 357 34.48 23.57 -19.25
CA ARG A 357 35.25 22.95 -18.17
C ARG A 357 34.59 23.22 -16.81
N PRO A 358 34.37 22.20 -15.97
CA PRO A 358 33.82 22.38 -14.63
C PRO A 358 34.65 23.34 -13.77
N VAL A 359 33.96 24.27 -13.11
CA VAL A 359 34.51 25.11 -12.03
C VAL A 359 34.28 24.39 -10.70
N GLN A 360 35.28 24.36 -9.84
CA GLN A 360 35.18 23.76 -8.50
C GLN A 360 35.80 24.66 -7.44
N LEU A 361 35.23 24.62 -6.24
CA LEU A 361 35.72 25.28 -5.04
C LEU A 361 36.34 24.24 -4.10
N ARG A 362 37.43 24.58 -3.41
CA ARG A 362 38.07 23.69 -2.45
C ARG A 362 37.71 24.10 -1.04
N SER A 363 37.04 23.21 -0.31
CA SER A 363 36.63 23.48 1.07
C SER A 363 37.84 23.59 2.01
N VAL A 364 37.73 24.45 3.03
CA VAL A 364 38.69 24.48 4.16
C VAL A 364 38.42 23.41 5.21
N TYR A 365 37.22 22.82 5.19
CA TYR A 365 36.77 21.83 6.16
C TYR A 365 37.18 20.39 5.78
N GLY A 366 37.33 19.54 6.79
CA GLY A 366 37.56 18.11 6.63
C GLY A 366 38.78 17.79 5.76
N SER A 367 38.60 16.88 4.78
CA SER A 367 39.66 16.46 3.84
C SER A 367 39.89 17.45 2.70
N ARG A 368 39.42 18.70 2.82
CA ARG A 368 39.58 19.77 1.83
C ARG A 368 39.17 19.38 0.42
N LEU A 369 37.97 18.82 0.31
CA LEU A 369 37.44 18.28 -0.94
C LEU A 369 37.10 19.41 -1.93
N TRP A 370 37.23 19.10 -3.22
CA TRP A 370 36.70 19.91 -4.30
C TRP A 370 35.18 19.68 -4.46
N GLN A 371 34.42 20.76 -4.58
CA GLN A 371 32.96 20.74 -4.64
C GLN A 371 32.40 21.88 -5.50
N PHE A 372 31.15 21.70 -5.92
CA PHE A 372 30.36 22.76 -6.54
C PHE A 372 30.03 23.85 -5.51
N PRO A 373 29.78 25.08 -5.95
CA PRO A 373 29.12 26.05 -5.08
C PRO A 373 27.76 25.51 -4.62
N GLY A 374 27.51 25.53 -3.31
CA GLY A 374 26.27 25.03 -2.71
C GLY A 374 26.40 24.44 -1.31
N GLY A 375 25.31 24.52 -0.56
CA GLY A 375 25.22 24.14 0.84
C GLY A 375 23.89 23.51 1.24
N ASN A 376 23.69 23.35 2.55
CA ASN A 376 22.52 22.68 3.10
C ASN A 376 21.29 23.60 3.09
N LEU A 377 20.12 22.98 3.04
CA LEU A 377 18.83 23.65 3.22
C LEU A 377 18.60 23.92 4.72
N ASP A 378 19.23 24.97 5.26
CA ASP A 378 19.19 25.33 6.69
C ASP A 378 18.52 26.68 6.98
N ALA A 379 18.20 27.46 5.95
CA ALA A 379 17.35 28.63 6.04
C ALA A 379 15.85 28.27 5.96
N GLN A 380 15.03 28.92 6.77
CA GLN A 380 13.59 28.66 6.81
C GLN A 380 12.89 29.12 5.53
N GLY A 381 12.15 28.20 4.90
CA GLY A 381 11.30 28.49 3.74
C GLY A 381 12.03 28.52 2.39
N GLU A 382 13.32 28.22 2.35
CA GLU A 382 14.05 28.06 1.10
C GLU A 382 13.73 26.71 0.42
N ASP A 383 13.60 26.74 -0.90
CA ASP A 383 13.72 25.55 -1.74
C ASP A 383 15.19 25.28 -2.13
N PRO A 384 15.52 24.07 -2.64
CA PRO A 384 16.90 23.72 -2.97
C PRO A 384 17.57 24.62 -4.02
N LEU A 385 16.81 25.23 -4.92
CA LEU A 385 17.36 26.15 -5.91
C LEU A 385 17.67 27.51 -5.27
N GLN A 386 16.80 28.00 -4.39
CA GLN A 386 17.04 29.22 -3.60
C GLN A 386 18.30 29.07 -2.75
N THR A 387 18.45 27.94 -2.05
CA THR A 387 19.68 27.61 -1.31
C THR A 387 20.90 27.58 -2.24
N ALA A 388 20.83 26.91 -3.39
CA ALA A 388 21.95 26.87 -4.33
C ALA A 388 22.38 28.27 -4.83
N ARG A 389 21.41 29.19 -5.03
CA ARG A 389 21.69 30.58 -5.42
C ARG A 389 22.29 31.40 -4.28
N ARG A 390 21.73 31.29 -3.07
CA ARG A 390 22.27 31.95 -1.87
C ARG A 390 23.72 31.55 -1.64
N GLU A 391 23.98 30.25 -1.62
CA GLU A 391 25.31 29.67 -1.41
C GLU A 391 26.29 30.09 -2.51
N ALA A 392 25.86 30.18 -3.78
CA ALA A 392 26.72 30.69 -4.84
C ALA A 392 27.13 32.16 -4.62
N VAL A 393 26.24 33.00 -4.09
CA VAL A 393 26.58 34.38 -3.72
C VAL A 393 27.50 34.41 -2.52
N GLU A 394 27.23 33.62 -1.48
CA GLU A 394 28.03 33.55 -0.25
C GLU A 394 29.45 33.03 -0.53
N GLU A 395 29.57 31.88 -1.20
CA GLU A 395 30.83 31.18 -1.42
C GLU A 395 31.67 31.77 -2.58
N THR A 396 31.06 32.48 -3.55
CA THR A 396 31.79 32.99 -4.74
C THR A 396 31.64 34.47 -5.02
N GLY A 397 30.71 35.16 -4.36
CA GLY A 397 30.36 36.55 -4.64
C GLY A 397 29.65 36.77 -5.97
N LEU A 398 29.18 35.70 -6.64
CA LEU A 398 28.53 35.78 -7.94
C LEU A 398 27.03 35.56 -7.85
N GLU A 399 26.27 36.55 -8.30
CA GLU A 399 24.84 36.41 -8.53
C GLU A 399 24.60 35.88 -9.95
N LEU A 400 24.06 34.66 -10.05
CA LEU A 400 23.80 34.00 -11.33
C LEU A 400 22.32 34.13 -11.68
N GLY A 401 22.02 34.81 -12.80
CA GLY A 401 20.65 35.06 -13.30
C GLY A 401 19.98 33.80 -13.86
N LEU A 402 19.75 32.81 -13.01
CA LEU A 402 19.24 31.50 -13.38
C LEU A 402 17.76 31.38 -13.02
N GLU A 403 16.83 31.91 -13.82
CA GLU A 403 15.40 31.89 -13.45
C GLU A 403 14.83 30.47 -13.28
N THR A 404 15.08 29.58 -14.24
CA THR A 404 14.59 28.18 -14.25
C THR A 404 15.68 27.22 -14.77
N PRO A 405 16.79 27.03 -14.02
CA PRO A 405 17.88 26.17 -14.48
C PRO A 405 17.43 24.71 -14.54
N ARG A 406 17.97 23.98 -15.52
CA ARG A 406 17.74 22.54 -15.66
C ARG A 406 18.33 21.81 -14.45
N LEU A 407 17.56 20.92 -13.82
CA LEU A 407 18.08 19.97 -12.84
C LEU A 407 18.94 18.92 -13.55
N LEU A 408 20.19 18.77 -13.14
CA LEU A 408 21.12 17.81 -13.74
C LEU A 408 21.17 16.50 -12.95
N LEU A 409 21.11 16.57 -11.63
CA LEU A 409 21.22 15.36 -10.79
C LEU A 409 20.45 15.52 -9.48
N THR A 410 19.68 14.49 -9.14
CA THR A 410 19.24 14.20 -7.77
C THR A 410 20.19 13.18 -7.16
N HIS A 411 20.82 13.52 -6.05
CA HIS A 411 21.85 12.71 -5.41
C HIS A 411 21.41 12.27 -4.02
N PHE A 412 21.27 10.97 -3.80
CA PHE A 412 20.98 10.41 -2.48
C PHE A 412 22.26 9.89 -1.83
N LEU A 413 22.58 10.36 -0.63
CA LEU A 413 23.67 9.83 0.19
C LEU A 413 23.09 9.16 1.43
N HIS A 414 23.43 7.89 1.62
CA HIS A 414 23.09 7.19 2.85
C HIS A 414 23.85 7.78 4.05
N ALA A 415 23.18 7.75 5.20
CA ALA A 415 23.78 8.02 6.50
C ALA A 415 25.03 7.15 6.70
N GLY A 416 25.97 7.66 7.48
CA GLY A 416 27.20 6.95 7.79
C GLY A 416 27.80 7.39 9.13
N PRO A 417 28.95 6.82 9.53
CA PRO A 417 29.50 7.01 10.88
C PRO A 417 29.78 8.47 11.27
N ARG A 418 29.92 9.36 10.30
CA ARG A 418 30.18 10.80 10.52
C ARG A 418 28.95 11.70 10.32
N MET A 419 27.92 11.22 9.61
CA MET A 419 26.71 11.99 9.29
C MET A 419 25.50 11.08 9.54
N PRO A 420 24.75 11.30 10.64
CA PRO A 420 23.75 10.34 11.12
C PRO A 420 22.45 10.34 10.31
N LEU A 421 22.26 11.34 9.44
CA LEU A 421 21.07 11.45 8.58
C LEU A 421 21.43 11.16 7.13
N ASN A 422 20.48 10.56 6.41
CA ASN A 422 20.54 10.52 4.95
C ASN A 422 20.52 11.95 4.39
N LYS A 423 21.05 12.12 3.18
CA LYS A 423 21.14 13.42 2.53
C LYS A 423 20.66 13.36 1.09
N VAL A 424 19.81 14.31 0.71
CA VAL A 424 19.27 14.46 -0.65
C VAL A 424 19.84 15.73 -1.26
N GLY A 425 20.46 15.60 -2.44
CA GLY A 425 21.09 16.70 -3.16
C GLY A 425 20.38 17.01 -4.46
N LEU A 426 20.20 18.30 -4.75
CA LEU A 426 19.71 18.77 -6.03
C LEU A 426 20.79 19.64 -6.68
N ILE A 427 21.22 19.25 -7.88
CA ILE A 427 22.31 19.91 -8.60
C ILE A 427 21.76 20.50 -9.88
N PHE A 428 21.78 21.83 -9.98
CA PHE A 428 21.21 22.58 -11.09
C PHE A 428 22.29 23.02 -12.06
N ASP A 429 21.92 23.16 -13.34
CA ASP A 429 22.80 23.73 -14.36
C ASP A 429 23.00 25.22 -14.11
N GLY A 430 24.17 25.58 -13.58
CA GLY A 430 24.55 26.97 -13.31
C GLY A 430 25.03 27.74 -14.54
N GLY A 431 25.06 27.10 -15.71
CA GLY A 431 25.47 27.74 -16.95
C GLY A 431 26.98 27.90 -17.10
N ARG A 432 27.38 28.86 -17.94
CA ARG A 432 28.79 29.18 -18.24
C ARG A 432 29.13 30.57 -17.69
N LEU A 433 30.26 30.65 -17.01
CA LEU A 433 30.86 31.89 -16.55
C LEU A 433 31.77 32.45 -17.64
N SER A 434 31.62 33.73 -17.92
CA SER A 434 32.56 34.48 -18.77
C SER A 434 33.91 34.63 -18.08
N GLY A 435 34.96 34.94 -18.85
CA GLY A 435 36.29 35.23 -18.28
C GLY A 435 36.27 36.38 -17.26
N ASP A 436 35.39 37.37 -17.44
CA ASP A 436 35.19 38.45 -16.46
C ASP A 436 34.51 37.98 -15.18
N GLN A 437 33.49 37.11 -15.29
CA GLN A 437 32.82 36.53 -14.13
C GLN A 437 33.78 35.65 -13.31
N LEU A 438 34.60 34.83 -13.97
CA LEU A 438 35.63 34.02 -13.30
C LEU A 438 36.62 34.89 -12.51
N ARG A 439 37.08 36.03 -13.07
CA ARG A 439 37.96 36.98 -12.37
C ARG A 439 37.31 37.66 -11.16
N ARG A 440 35.98 37.72 -11.13
CA ARG A 440 35.20 38.33 -10.05
C ARG A 440 34.89 37.35 -8.90
N ILE A 441 35.20 36.06 -9.04
CA ILE A 441 35.04 35.10 -7.94
C ILE A 441 35.82 35.62 -6.72
N ARG A 442 35.12 35.75 -5.60
CA ARG A 442 35.65 36.06 -4.28
C ARG A 442 35.15 34.97 -3.33
N LEU A 443 36.08 34.13 -2.88
CA LEU A 443 35.75 33.04 -1.98
C LEU A 443 35.47 33.57 -0.58
N ASP A 444 34.48 33.00 0.09
CA ASP A 444 34.39 33.12 1.53
C ASP A 444 35.55 32.32 2.16
N PRO A 445 36.54 32.99 2.79
CA PRO A 445 37.67 32.30 3.40
C PRO A 445 37.29 31.41 4.59
N ALA A 446 36.10 31.56 5.17
CA ALA A 446 35.58 30.67 6.20
C ALA A 446 35.19 29.30 5.62
N GLU A 447 34.95 29.20 4.31
CA GLU A 447 34.44 27.99 3.68
C GLU A 447 35.37 27.42 2.60
N HIS A 448 36.03 28.26 1.80
CA HIS A 448 36.89 27.83 0.70
C HIS A 448 38.19 28.63 0.63
N ASP A 449 39.29 27.93 0.31
CA ASP A 449 40.61 28.56 0.16
C ASP A 449 41.11 28.62 -1.29
N MET A 450 40.43 27.96 -2.23
CA MET A 450 40.81 27.96 -3.65
C MET A 450 39.62 27.64 -4.56
N TRP A 451 39.67 28.15 -5.80
CA TRP A 451 38.83 27.68 -6.90
C TRP A 451 39.70 27.37 -8.11
N ALA A 452 39.24 26.45 -8.96
CA ALA A 452 39.95 26.10 -10.18
C ALA A 452 39.00 25.63 -11.30
N VAL A 453 39.53 25.59 -12.52
CA VAL A 453 38.83 25.16 -13.73
C VAL A 453 39.74 24.18 -14.48
N HIS A 454 39.26 22.94 -14.60
CA HIS A 454 39.98 21.87 -15.29
C HIS A 454 39.04 21.05 -16.16
N ASP A 455 39.59 20.29 -17.11
CA ASP A 455 38.83 19.26 -17.82
C ASP A 455 38.52 18.06 -16.91
N LEU A 456 37.69 17.14 -17.41
CA LEU A 456 37.27 15.96 -16.64
C LEU A 456 38.44 15.03 -16.29
N ALA A 457 39.42 14.87 -17.18
CA ALA A 457 40.56 14.00 -16.93
C ALA A 457 41.40 14.52 -15.76
N CYS A 458 41.69 15.82 -15.74
CA CYS A 458 42.41 16.44 -14.65
C CYS A 458 41.58 16.43 -13.35
N TRP A 459 40.26 16.64 -13.41
CA TRP A 459 39.42 16.49 -12.21
C TRP A 459 39.39 15.07 -11.64
N GLN A 460 39.51 14.05 -12.49
CA GLN A 460 39.61 12.66 -12.05
C GLN A 460 40.86 12.41 -11.19
N GLU A 461 41.96 13.09 -11.49
CA GLU A 461 43.22 13.01 -10.74
C GLU A 461 43.17 13.83 -9.44
N LEU A 462 42.49 14.97 -9.45
CA LEU A 462 42.46 15.92 -8.33
C LEU A 462 41.39 15.60 -7.27
N MET A 463 40.33 14.88 -7.63
CA MET A 463 39.20 14.62 -6.75
C MET A 463 39.26 13.25 -6.07
N ALA A 464 38.71 13.17 -4.85
CA ALA A 464 38.40 11.88 -4.26
C ALA A 464 37.40 11.11 -5.15
N PRO A 465 37.51 9.77 -5.28
CA PRO A 465 36.70 8.98 -6.23
C PRO A 465 35.20 9.26 -6.16
N ARG A 466 34.64 9.35 -4.93
CA ARG A 466 33.22 9.65 -4.72
C ARG A 466 32.80 11.03 -5.24
N ALA A 467 33.64 12.05 -5.06
CA ALA A 467 33.37 13.39 -5.54
C ALA A 467 33.41 13.45 -7.08
N PHE A 468 34.38 12.74 -7.68
CA PHE A 468 34.48 12.61 -9.13
C PHE A 468 33.29 11.86 -9.74
N THR A 469 32.83 10.75 -9.14
CA THR A 469 31.64 10.02 -9.60
C THR A 469 30.41 10.92 -9.70
N ARG A 470 30.24 11.84 -8.74
CA ARG A 470 29.16 12.84 -8.78
C ARG A 470 29.35 13.84 -9.91
N LEU A 471 30.56 14.34 -10.11
CA LEU A 471 30.89 15.26 -11.22
C LEU A 471 30.65 14.61 -12.59
N ASP A 472 31.12 13.38 -12.79
CA ASP A 472 30.92 12.63 -14.03
C ASP A 472 29.41 12.42 -14.33
N ALA A 473 28.63 12.05 -13.31
CA ALA A 473 27.17 11.89 -13.47
C ALA A 473 26.47 13.18 -13.90
N VAL A 474 26.86 14.33 -13.31
CA VAL A 474 26.33 15.65 -13.69
C VAL A 474 26.69 16.00 -15.14
N GLU A 475 27.90 15.69 -15.58
CA GLU A 475 28.35 15.95 -16.94
C GLU A 475 27.67 15.09 -17.99
N ARG A 476 27.44 13.80 -17.70
CA ARG A 476 26.63 12.92 -18.56
C ARG A 476 25.20 13.42 -18.69
N ALA A 477 24.56 13.75 -17.56
CA ALA A 477 23.21 14.31 -17.54
C ALA A 477 23.12 15.59 -18.37
N ARG A 478 24.08 16.52 -18.20
CA ARG A 478 24.14 17.76 -18.97
C ARG A 478 24.16 17.54 -20.47
N ARG A 479 24.90 16.54 -20.94
CA ARG A 479 25.09 16.19 -22.36
C ARG A 479 23.87 15.49 -22.99
N GLY A 480 22.78 15.32 -22.24
CA GLY A 480 21.51 14.79 -22.73
C GLY A 480 21.22 13.35 -22.33
N GLU A 481 22.00 12.76 -21.43
CA GLU A 481 21.85 11.37 -20.97
C GLU A 481 20.96 11.23 -19.71
N GLY A 482 20.24 12.28 -19.30
CA GLY A 482 19.17 12.26 -18.27
C GLY A 482 19.05 13.54 -17.41
N PRO A 483 18.11 13.63 -16.45
CA PRO A 483 16.65 13.44 -16.57
C PRO A 483 15.90 14.79 -16.83
N ALA A 484 14.61 14.70 -17.19
CA ALA A 484 13.69 15.84 -17.32
C ALA A 484 12.92 16.12 -16.02
N TYR A 485 12.61 17.40 -15.76
CA TYR A 485 11.89 17.90 -14.59
C TYR A 485 10.65 18.70 -15.04
N LEU A 486 9.50 18.45 -14.41
CA LEU A 486 8.19 19.01 -14.77
C LEU A 486 7.61 19.75 -13.56
N ILE A 487 7.24 21.02 -13.74
CA ILE A 487 6.43 21.79 -12.78
C ILE A 487 5.06 21.98 -13.40
N THR A 488 4.00 21.62 -12.68
CA THR A 488 2.61 21.94 -13.03
C THR A 488 2.00 22.81 -11.95
N HIS A 489 1.26 23.84 -12.36
CA HIS A 489 0.43 24.66 -11.47
C HIS A 489 -1.04 24.36 -11.78
N THR A 490 -1.90 24.40 -10.75
CA THR A 490 -3.37 24.36 -10.89
C THR A 490 -3.92 25.61 -11.54
#